data_AF-A0A0F9CSQ8-F1
#
_entry.id   AF-A0A0F9CSQ8-F1
#
_cell.length_a   1.000
_cell.length_b   1.000
_cell.length_c   1.000
_cell.angle_alpha   90.00
_cell.angle_beta   90.00
_cell.angle_gamma   90.00
#
_symmetry.space_group_name_H-M   'P 1'
#
loop_
_entity.id
_entity.type
_entity.pdbx_description
1 polymer ?
#
loop_
_entity_poly.entity_id
_entity_poly.type
_entity_poly.pdbx_seq_one_letter_code
_entity_poly.pdbx_strand_id
1 'polypeptide(L)'
;MKKLLLAFVLCLIISPALAEQRIVFTRSDGAITVRHLPSGASPQDFTDAIQHAIDSGEAVNIPIAVDQTAMPTVRTFRNAWRQSNGAVSVDMPTARGIHAEHIARAHAAEIARVKTEERSERLKGNTTKADAHAATVTALEALDLNVLAMQIANAPNPTALEAIWPVDVPR
;
A
#
# COMPACT_ATOMS: atom_id res chain seq x y z
N MET A 1 41.08 -9.36 -23.07
CA MET A 1 40.43 -8.38 -22.17
C MET A 1 39.67 -7.36 -23.02
N LYS A 2 38.39 -7.61 -23.30
CA LYS A 2 37.54 -6.73 -24.10
C LYS A 2 36.87 -5.73 -23.16
N LYS A 3 37.26 -4.45 -23.27
CA LYS A 3 36.57 -3.33 -22.60
C LYS A 3 35.23 -3.14 -23.28
N LEU A 4 34.14 -3.50 -22.61
CA LEU A 4 32.79 -3.17 -23.06
C LEU A 4 32.57 -1.68 -22.74
N LEU A 5 32.55 -0.85 -23.78
CA LEU A 5 32.01 0.52 -23.69
C LEU A 5 30.52 0.40 -23.38
N LEU A 6 30.11 0.66 -22.15
CA LEU A 6 28.71 0.86 -21.80
C LEU A 6 28.38 2.32 -22.15
N ALA A 7 27.66 2.51 -23.25
CA ALA A 7 27.17 3.82 -23.68
C ALA A 7 26.19 4.37 -22.64
N PHE A 8 26.67 5.34 -21.87
CA PHE A 8 25.86 6.18 -20.98
C PHE A 8 24.90 7.00 -21.84
N VAL A 9 23.66 6.54 -21.99
CA VAL A 9 22.57 7.40 -22.49
C VAL A 9 22.23 8.34 -21.34
N LEU A 10 22.96 9.45 -21.29
CA LEU A 10 22.65 10.61 -20.46
C LEU A 10 21.37 11.24 -21.01
N CYS A 11 20.22 10.77 -20.55
CA CYS A 11 18.96 11.45 -20.79
C CYS A 11 18.98 12.72 -19.95
N LEU A 12 19.32 13.85 -20.59
CA LEU A 12 19.31 15.18 -20.02
C LEU A 12 17.85 15.57 -19.72
N ILE A 13 17.34 15.17 -18.56
CA ILE A 13 16.06 15.66 -18.07
C ILE A 13 16.31 17.09 -17.57
N ILE A 14 15.72 18.05 -18.28
CA ILE A 14 15.60 19.43 -17.83
C ILE A 14 14.78 19.40 -16.54
N SER A 15 15.45 19.39 -15.38
CA SER A 15 14.78 19.40 -14.08
C SER A 15 14.20 20.80 -13.83
N PRO A 16 12.86 20.98 -13.78
CA PRO A 16 12.31 22.14 -13.09
C PRO A 16 12.75 22.07 -11.61
N ALA A 17 12.80 23.23 -10.95
CA ALA A 17 13.26 23.42 -9.57
C ALA A 17 13.05 22.21 -8.65
N LEU A 18 14.08 21.87 -7.86
CA LEU A 18 14.17 20.75 -6.90
C LEU A 18 12.95 20.66 -5.95
N ALA A 19 11.80 20.24 -6.47
CA ALA A 19 10.71 19.66 -5.72
C ALA A 19 11.25 18.37 -5.07
N GLU A 20 10.71 17.98 -3.91
CA GLU A 20 11.22 16.87 -3.09
C GLU A 20 11.36 15.56 -3.87
N GLN A 21 12.53 15.33 -4.48
CA GLN A 21 12.81 14.11 -5.21
C GLN A 21 12.98 12.94 -4.24
N ARG A 22 12.50 11.77 -4.65
CA ARG A 22 12.58 10.51 -3.91
C ARG A 22 13.32 9.50 -4.76
N ILE A 23 14.17 8.68 -4.14
CA ILE A 23 14.77 7.54 -4.83
C ILE A 23 13.87 6.34 -4.61
N VAL A 24 13.47 5.68 -5.70
CA VAL A 24 12.58 4.52 -5.67
C VAL A 24 13.28 3.33 -6.31
N PHE A 25 13.22 2.18 -5.63
CA PHE A 25 13.69 0.90 -6.16
C PHE A 25 12.92 -0.27 -5.55
N THR A 26 12.98 -1.41 -6.22
CA THR A 26 12.39 -2.68 -5.81
C THR A 26 13.45 -3.53 -5.14
N ARG A 27 13.12 -4.08 -3.97
CA ARG A 27 13.97 -5.01 -3.22
C ARG A 27 13.83 -6.45 -3.72
N SER A 28 14.70 -7.32 -3.23
CA SER A 28 14.70 -8.77 -3.54
C SER A 28 13.42 -9.51 -3.13
N ASP A 29 12.71 -8.99 -2.13
CA ASP A 29 11.39 -9.46 -1.69
C ASP A 29 10.22 -8.93 -2.56
N GLY A 30 10.51 -8.13 -3.58
CA GLY A 30 9.52 -7.50 -4.44
C GLY A 30 8.90 -6.21 -3.89
N ALA A 31 9.28 -5.76 -2.68
CA ALA A 31 8.76 -4.54 -2.09
C ALA A 31 9.40 -3.27 -2.68
N ILE A 32 8.58 -2.23 -2.88
CA ILE A 32 9.08 -0.91 -3.28
C ILE A 32 9.61 -0.14 -2.06
N THR A 33 10.89 0.20 -2.12
CA THR A 33 11.53 1.14 -1.19
C THR A 33 11.48 2.54 -1.75
N VAL A 34 11.17 3.50 -0.88
CA VAL A 34 11.21 4.93 -1.19
C VAL A 34 12.16 5.57 -0.19
N ARG A 35 13.31 6.02 -0.68
CA ARG A 35 14.35 6.69 0.10
C ARG A 35 14.20 8.20 -0.08
N HIS A 36 14.19 8.91 1.04
CA HIS A 36 14.21 10.38 1.06
C HIS A 36 15.65 10.85 1.22
N LEU A 37 16.03 11.86 0.44
CA LEU A 37 17.25 12.61 0.70
C LEU A 37 16.91 13.92 1.43
N PRO A 38 17.82 14.44 2.26
CA PRO A 38 17.60 15.68 2.98
C PRO A 38 17.32 16.85 2.04
N SER A 39 16.54 17.82 2.50
CA SER A 39 16.28 19.05 1.76
C SER A 39 17.59 19.76 1.43
N GLY A 40 17.77 20.15 0.17
CA GLY A 40 19.01 20.74 -0.33
C GLY A 40 20.06 19.73 -0.81
N ALA A 41 19.74 18.44 -0.86
CA ALA A 41 20.58 17.43 -1.50
C ALA A 41 20.94 17.82 -2.94
N SER A 42 22.22 17.71 -3.26
CA SER A 42 22.76 17.96 -4.59
C SER A 42 22.42 16.80 -5.54
N PRO A 43 22.45 17.01 -6.87
CA PRO A 43 22.32 15.92 -7.84
C PRO A 43 23.35 14.79 -7.64
N GLN A 44 24.52 15.09 -7.07
CA GLN A 44 25.52 14.09 -6.75
C GLN A 44 25.07 13.18 -5.60
N ASP A 45 24.43 13.73 -4.56
CA ASP A 45 23.90 12.93 -3.44
C ASP A 45 22.84 11.91 -3.91
N PHE A 46 22.03 12.28 -4.90
CA PHE A 46 21.10 11.36 -5.56
C PHE A 46 21.83 10.25 -6.31
N THR A 47 22.87 10.60 -7.06
CA THR A 47 23.68 9.64 -7.82
C THR A 47 24.36 8.65 -6.88
N ASP A 48 24.97 9.14 -5.79
CA ASP A 48 25.68 8.33 -4.80
C ASP A 48 24.72 7.38 -4.07
N ALA A 49 23.54 7.86 -3.70
CA ALA A 49 22.53 7.02 -3.05
C ALA A 49 21.95 5.95 -3.98
N ILE A 50 21.78 6.24 -5.27
CA ILE A 50 21.41 5.25 -6.28
C ILE A 50 22.51 4.20 -6.43
N GLN A 51 23.76 4.64 -6.60
CA GLN A 51 24.89 3.73 -6.77
C GLN A 51 25.07 2.83 -5.54
N HIS A 52 24.94 3.40 -4.33
CA HIS A 52 25.00 2.63 -3.10
C HIS A 52 23.92 1.54 -3.03
N ALA A 53 22.68 1.81 -3.46
CA ALA A 53 21.61 0.81 -3.46
C ALA A 53 21.84 -0.32 -4.48
N ILE A 54 22.55 -0.02 -5.58
CA ILE A 54 22.98 -1.02 -6.57
C ILE A 54 24.12 -1.86 -5.98
N ASP A 55 25.17 -1.22 -5.45
CA ASP A 55 26.38 -1.88 -4.97
C ASP A 55 26.12 -2.74 -3.72
N SER A 56 25.17 -2.33 -2.88
CA SER A 56 24.74 -3.12 -1.71
C SER A 56 23.92 -4.36 -2.07
N GLY A 57 23.48 -4.49 -3.33
CA GLY A 57 22.56 -5.55 -3.76
C GLY A 57 21.15 -5.39 -3.20
N GLU A 58 20.81 -4.25 -2.58
CA GLU A 58 19.47 -3.97 -2.07
C GLU A 58 18.45 -3.81 -3.21
N ALA A 59 18.88 -3.30 -4.36
CA ALA A 59 18.03 -3.02 -5.51
C ALA A 59 18.08 -4.15 -6.55
N VAL A 60 16.92 -4.72 -6.86
CA VAL A 60 16.76 -5.72 -7.95
C VAL A 60 16.66 -5.04 -9.31
N ASN A 61 16.08 -3.84 -9.33
CA ASN A 61 15.93 -3.02 -10.53
C ASN A 61 16.72 -1.72 -10.36
N ILE A 62 16.95 -1.03 -11.47
CA ILE A 62 17.66 0.26 -11.47
C ILE A 62 16.86 1.27 -10.63
N PRO A 63 17.45 1.82 -9.55
CA PRO A 63 16.80 2.87 -8.78
C PRO A 63 16.56 4.11 -9.64
N ILE A 64 15.41 4.76 -9.44
CA ILE A 64 15.02 5.97 -10.18
C ILE A 64 14.77 7.12 -9.23
N ALA A 65 15.11 8.34 -9.66
CA ALA A 65 14.66 9.56 -9.00
C ALA A 65 13.25 9.91 -9.52
N VAL A 66 12.31 10.08 -8.60
CA VAL A 66 10.91 10.40 -8.90
C VAL A 66 10.49 11.62 -8.10
N ASP A 67 9.80 12.55 -8.75
CA ASP A 67 9.17 13.68 -8.06
C ASP A 67 8.10 13.16 -7.08
N GLN A 68 8.04 13.71 -5.87
CA GLN A 68 7.02 13.32 -4.89
C GLN A 68 5.59 13.42 -5.43
N THR A 69 5.29 14.40 -6.28
CA THR A 69 3.98 14.60 -6.89
C THR A 69 3.62 13.53 -7.93
N ALA A 70 4.62 12.86 -8.50
CA ALA A 70 4.43 11.74 -9.42
C ALA A 70 4.20 10.39 -8.71
N MET A 71 4.32 10.35 -7.37
CA MET A 71 4.08 9.15 -6.58
C MET A 71 2.58 8.94 -6.33
N PRO A 72 2.09 7.69 -6.23
CA PRO A 72 0.70 7.43 -5.86
C PRO A 72 0.32 8.09 -4.51
N THR A 73 -0.76 8.85 -4.51
CA THR A 73 -1.24 9.60 -3.33
C THR A 73 -1.88 8.68 -2.28
N VAL A 74 -2.58 7.63 -2.72
CA VAL A 74 -3.17 6.61 -1.82
C VAL A 74 -2.06 5.71 -1.28
N ARG A 75 -1.61 6.00 -0.06
CA ARG A 75 -0.53 5.28 0.64
C ARG A 75 -0.97 3.94 1.23
N THR A 76 -2.28 3.72 1.38
CA THR A 76 -2.89 2.50 1.92
C THR A 76 -2.43 1.24 1.18
N PHE A 77 -2.15 1.36 -0.12
CA PHE A 77 -1.71 0.25 -0.98
C PHE A 77 -0.24 0.34 -1.37
N ARG A 78 0.63 0.87 -0.50
CA ARG A 78 2.08 0.99 -0.76
C ARG A 78 2.72 -0.35 -1.17
N ASN A 79 2.26 -1.46 -0.58
CA ASN A 79 2.75 -2.81 -0.90
C ASN A 79 2.30 -3.31 -2.29
N ALA A 80 1.36 -2.63 -2.95
CA ALA A 80 0.97 -2.89 -4.33
C ALA A 80 1.66 -1.94 -5.31
N TRP A 81 2.57 -1.07 -4.87
CA TRP A 81 3.27 -0.21 -5.80
C TRP A 81 4.24 -1.02 -6.65
N ARG A 82 4.37 -0.64 -7.92
CA ARG A 82 5.35 -1.18 -8.85
C ARG A 82 6.02 -0.07 -9.62
N GLN A 83 7.29 -0.28 -9.90
CA GLN A 83 8.05 0.54 -10.82
C GLN A 83 7.89 0.00 -12.24
N SER A 84 7.47 0.85 -13.17
CA SER A 84 7.37 0.53 -14.60
C SER A 84 7.69 1.78 -15.42
N ASN A 85 8.53 1.64 -16.45
CA ASN A 85 8.89 2.71 -17.39
C ASN A 85 9.31 4.04 -16.72
N GLY A 86 10.08 3.97 -15.63
CA GLY A 86 10.55 5.17 -14.92
C GLY A 86 9.50 5.87 -14.06
N ALA A 87 8.33 5.25 -13.85
CA ALA A 87 7.27 5.75 -12.98
C ALA A 87 6.90 4.71 -11.90
N VAL A 88 6.27 5.19 -10.83
CA VAL A 88 5.69 4.36 -9.78
C VAL A 88 4.18 4.38 -9.92
N SER A 89 3.59 3.21 -10.07
CA SER A 89 2.14 3.04 -10.22
C SER A 89 1.62 1.99 -9.24
N VAL A 90 0.30 1.93 -9.06
CA VAL A 90 -0.34 0.90 -8.23
C VAL A 90 -0.74 -0.28 -9.11
N ASP A 91 -0.28 -1.47 -8.77
CA ASP A 91 -0.79 -2.73 -9.32
C ASP A 91 -2.19 -2.99 -8.73
N MET A 92 -3.22 -2.68 -9.53
CA MET A 92 -4.61 -2.82 -9.09
C MET A 92 -4.99 -4.25 -8.68
N PRO A 93 -4.64 -5.31 -9.43
CA PRO A 93 -4.78 -6.69 -8.96
C PRO A 93 -4.20 -6.94 -7.56
N THR A 94 -2.96 -6.54 -7.29
CA THR A 94 -2.35 -6.70 -5.96
C THR A 94 -3.05 -5.84 -4.90
N ALA A 95 -3.38 -4.59 -5.22
CA ALA A 95 -4.08 -3.69 -4.30
C ALA A 95 -5.45 -4.24 -3.87
N ARG A 96 -6.21 -4.80 -4.81
CA ARG A 96 -7.50 -5.45 -4.53
C ARG A 96 -7.35 -6.64 -3.58
N GLY A 97 -6.30 -7.45 -3.77
CA GLY A 97 -5.99 -8.56 -2.87
C GLY A 97 -5.69 -8.10 -1.44
N ILE A 98 -4.80 -7.11 -1.30
CA ILE A 98 -4.47 -6.50 0.00
C ILE A 98 -5.73 -5.94 0.67
N HIS A 99 -6.55 -5.22 -0.09
CA HIS A 99 -7.76 -4.58 0.42
C HIS A 99 -8.80 -5.59 0.90
N ALA A 100 -9.05 -6.64 0.12
CA ALA A 100 -9.95 -7.72 0.51
C ALA A 100 -9.47 -8.42 1.79
N GLU A 101 -8.17 -8.66 1.91
CA GLU A 101 -7.58 -9.26 3.11
C GLU A 101 -7.70 -8.36 4.33
N HIS A 102 -7.51 -7.04 4.16
CA HIS A 102 -7.69 -6.06 5.23
C HIS A 102 -9.12 -6.07 5.77
N ILE A 103 -10.11 -6.03 4.88
CA ILE A 103 -11.52 -6.09 5.29
C ILE A 103 -11.83 -7.42 5.98
N ALA A 104 -11.37 -8.55 5.43
CA ALA A 104 -11.60 -9.87 6.03
C ALA A 104 -11.03 -9.97 7.44
N ARG A 105 -9.81 -9.47 7.67
CA ARG A 105 -9.18 -9.46 9.00
C ARG A 105 -9.92 -8.55 9.97
N ALA A 106 -10.28 -7.34 9.55
CA ALA A 106 -11.02 -6.39 10.39
C ALA A 106 -12.41 -6.93 10.76
N HIS A 107 -13.12 -7.52 9.80
CA HIS A 107 -14.43 -8.12 9.99
C HIS A 107 -14.38 -9.29 10.98
N ALA A 108 -13.43 -10.22 10.80
CA ALA A 108 -13.26 -11.34 11.71
C ALA A 108 -12.88 -10.89 13.13
N ALA A 109 -11.99 -9.90 13.25
CA ALA A 109 -11.58 -9.34 14.53
C ALA A 109 -12.76 -8.67 15.26
N GLU A 110 -13.59 -7.93 14.53
CA GLU A 110 -14.73 -7.24 15.11
C GLU A 110 -15.80 -8.22 15.60
N ILE A 111 -16.13 -9.25 14.81
CA ILE A 111 -17.03 -10.32 15.26
C ILE A 111 -16.51 -10.97 16.55
N ALA A 112 -15.21 -11.29 16.60
CA ALA A 112 -14.61 -11.92 17.78
C ALA A 112 -14.66 -11.01 19.02
N ARG A 113 -14.41 -9.70 18.83
CA ARG A 113 -14.51 -8.69 19.88
C ARG A 113 -15.94 -8.63 20.43
N VAL A 114 -16.94 -8.46 19.57
CA VAL A 114 -18.34 -8.31 19.98
C VAL A 114 -18.88 -9.60 20.63
N LYS A 115 -18.51 -10.80 20.14
CA LYS A 115 -18.86 -12.08 20.79
C LYS A 115 -18.28 -12.20 22.21
N THR A 116 -17.09 -11.65 22.44
CA THR A 116 -16.47 -11.61 23.76
C THR A 116 -17.24 -10.69 24.71
N GLU A 117 -17.67 -9.52 24.22
CA GLU A 117 -18.50 -8.57 24.97
C GLU A 117 -19.88 -9.13 25.29
N GLU A 118 -20.54 -9.74 24.32
CA GLU A 118 -21.82 -10.44 24.48
C GLU A 118 -21.75 -11.45 25.64
N ARG A 119 -20.74 -12.33 25.63
CA ARG A 119 -20.54 -13.34 26.67
C ARG A 119 -20.27 -12.71 28.03
N SER A 120 -19.46 -11.66 28.07
CA SER A 120 -19.16 -10.93 29.31
C SER A 120 -20.43 -10.33 29.93
N GLU A 121 -21.27 -9.67 29.12
CA GLU A 121 -22.51 -9.06 29.60
C GLU A 121 -23.53 -10.12 30.03
N ARG A 122 -23.57 -11.26 29.34
CA ARG A 122 -24.43 -12.39 29.73
C ARG A 122 -24.04 -12.98 31.09
N LEU A 123 -22.73 -13.13 31.36
CA LEU A 123 -22.22 -13.58 32.66
C LEU A 123 -22.49 -12.59 33.79
N LYS A 124 -22.58 -11.28 33.49
CA LYS A 124 -22.98 -10.24 34.45
C LYS A 124 -24.49 -10.18 34.68
N GLY A 125 -25.30 -10.94 33.94
CA GLY A 125 -26.76 -10.87 33.97
C GLY A 125 -27.36 -9.69 33.19
N ASN A 126 -26.57 -8.96 32.42
CA ASN A 126 -27.01 -7.81 31.62
C ASN A 126 -27.60 -8.28 30.27
N THR A 127 -28.72 -9.00 30.32
CA THR A 127 -29.32 -9.67 29.15
C THR A 127 -29.60 -8.70 28.00
N THR A 128 -30.14 -7.51 28.27
CA THR A 128 -30.42 -6.50 27.22
C THR A 128 -29.17 -6.06 26.45
N LYS A 129 -28.02 -5.91 27.12
CA LYS A 129 -26.77 -5.55 26.43
C LYS A 129 -26.20 -6.73 25.65
N ALA A 130 -26.27 -7.93 26.22
CA ALA A 130 -25.87 -9.15 25.51
C ALA A 130 -26.70 -9.32 24.22
N ASP A 131 -28.01 -9.14 24.27
CA ASP A 131 -28.89 -9.24 23.10
C ASP A 131 -28.56 -8.18 22.04
N ALA A 132 -28.20 -6.95 22.45
CA ALA A 132 -27.73 -5.91 21.54
C ALA A 132 -26.42 -6.32 20.84
N HIS A 133 -25.45 -6.88 21.57
CA HIS A 133 -24.21 -7.40 20.98
C HIS A 133 -24.46 -8.58 20.02
N ALA A 134 -25.36 -9.50 20.37
CA ALA A 134 -25.75 -10.61 19.50
C ALA A 134 -26.40 -10.12 18.19
N ALA A 135 -27.21 -9.05 18.26
CA ALA A 135 -27.76 -8.40 17.07
C ALA A 135 -26.67 -7.77 16.20
N THR A 136 -25.67 -7.11 16.80
CA THR A 136 -24.50 -6.59 16.06
C THR A 136 -23.72 -7.70 15.37
N VAL A 137 -23.46 -8.83 16.06
CA VAL A 137 -22.81 -10.00 15.44
C VAL A 137 -23.61 -10.50 14.25
N THR A 138 -24.93 -10.62 14.38
CA THR A 138 -25.81 -11.07 13.29
C THR A 138 -25.73 -10.12 12.10
N ALA A 139 -25.71 -8.80 12.33
CA ALA A 139 -25.56 -7.81 11.27
C ALA A 139 -24.21 -7.92 10.56
N LEU A 140 -23.12 -8.11 11.30
CA LEU A 140 -21.78 -8.34 10.74
C LEU A 140 -21.72 -9.63 9.92
N GLU A 141 -22.29 -10.72 10.42
CA GLU A 141 -22.32 -12.02 9.71
C GLU A 141 -23.22 -11.99 8.46
N ALA A 142 -24.20 -11.08 8.42
CA ALA A 142 -25.08 -10.87 7.27
C ALA A 142 -24.47 -10.01 6.14
N LEU A 143 -23.23 -9.54 6.28
CA LEU A 143 -22.55 -8.81 5.20
C LEU A 143 -22.47 -9.65 3.92
N ASP A 144 -22.96 -9.11 2.81
CA ASP A 144 -22.89 -9.76 1.51
C ASP A 144 -21.46 -9.69 0.94
N LEU A 145 -20.68 -10.72 1.25
CA LEU A 145 -19.30 -10.84 0.80
C LEU A 145 -19.18 -10.99 -0.72
N ASN A 146 -20.23 -11.47 -1.42
CA ASN A 146 -20.21 -11.59 -2.88
C ASN A 146 -20.35 -10.22 -3.53
N VAL A 147 -21.29 -9.39 -3.04
CA VAL A 147 -21.43 -8.00 -3.49
C VAL A 147 -20.15 -7.22 -3.22
N LEU A 148 -19.57 -7.37 -2.03
CA LEU A 148 -18.31 -6.70 -1.68
C LEU A 148 -17.15 -7.15 -2.59
N ALA A 149 -17.02 -8.46 -2.85
CA ALA A 149 -16.00 -8.99 -3.75
C ALA A 149 -16.15 -8.44 -5.17
N MET A 150 -17.38 -8.34 -5.69
CA MET A 150 -17.65 -7.72 -7.00
C MET A 150 -17.27 -6.24 -7.02
N GLN A 151 -17.59 -5.48 -5.97
CA GLN A 151 -17.21 -4.06 -5.87
C GLN A 151 -15.69 -3.91 -5.88
N ILE A 152 -14.97 -4.70 -5.09
CA ILE A 152 -13.50 -4.71 -5.03
C ILE A 152 -12.90 -5.06 -6.40
N ALA A 153 -13.40 -6.12 -7.04
CA ALA A 153 -12.93 -6.55 -8.35
C ALA A 153 -13.09 -5.47 -9.43
N ASN A 154 -14.19 -4.71 -9.36
CA ASN A 154 -14.53 -3.68 -10.34
C ASN A 154 -13.97 -2.28 -10.01
N ALA A 155 -13.31 -2.10 -8.86
CA ALA A 155 -12.74 -0.81 -8.49
C ALA A 155 -11.70 -0.35 -9.53
N PRO A 156 -11.89 0.79 -10.20
CA PRO A 156 -11.06 1.20 -11.34
C PRO A 156 -9.70 1.79 -10.94
N ASN A 157 -9.58 2.31 -9.71
CA ASN A 157 -8.39 2.99 -9.23
C ASN A 157 -8.29 2.89 -7.69
N PRO A 158 -7.13 3.25 -7.09
CA PRO A 158 -6.90 3.13 -5.65
C PRO A 158 -7.90 3.93 -4.80
N THR A 159 -8.30 5.13 -5.23
CA THR A 159 -9.26 5.97 -4.50
C THR A 159 -10.63 5.31 -4.44
N ALA A 160 -11.11 4.77 -5.57
CA ALA A 160 -12.36 4.02 -5.62
C ALA A 160 -12.28 2.73 -4.79
N LEU A 161 -11.13 2.07 -4.75
CA LEU A 161 -10.91 0.87 -3.94
C LEU A 161 -10.96 1.19 -2.43
N GLU A 162 -10.29 2.25 -1.99
CA GLU A 162 -10.27 2.70 -0.60
C GLU A 162 -11.65 3.19 -0.09
N ALA A 163 -12.49 3.68 -1.00
CA ALA A 163 -13.87 4.04 -0.68
C ALA A 163 -14.73 2.81 -0.34
N ILE A 164 -14.35 1.61 -0.80
CA ILE A 164 -15.08 0.37 -0.54
C ILE A 164 -14.68 -0.14 0.85
N TRP A 165 -15.46 0.18 1.87
CA TRP A 165 -15.28 -0.40 3.20
C TRP A 165 -16.65 -0.58 3.85
N PRO A 166 -17.01 -1.76 4.36
CA PRO A 166 -18.29 -1.97 5.02
C PRO A 166 -18.46 -1.03 6.22
N VAL A 167 -19.62 -0.39 6.34
CA VAL A 167 -19.86 0.63 7.38
C VAL A 167 -19.73 0.09 8.80
N ASP A 168 -20.11 -1.17 9.00
CA ASP A 168 -20.10 -1.82 10.32
C ASP A 168 -18.73 -2.44 10.67
N VAL A 169 -17.76 -2.42 9.75
CA VAL A 169 -16.42 -2.95 9.99
C VAL A 169 -15.46 -1.81 10.35
N PRO A 170 -14.72 -1.89 11.46
CA PRO A 170 -13.74 -0.86 11.83
C PRO A 170 -12.56 -0.83 10.84
N ARG A 171 -12.05 0.37 10.53
CA ARG A 171 -10.91 0.62 9.63
C ARG A 171 -9.56 0.54 10.33
#